data_AF-A0A2S5GQV9-F1
#
_entry.id   AF-A0A2S5GQV9-F1
#
_cell.length_a   1.000
_cell.length_b   1.000
_cell.length_c   1.000
_cell.angle_alpha   90.00
_cell.angle_beta   90.00
_cell.angle_gamma   90.00
#
_symmetry.space_group_name_H-M   'P 1'
#
loop_
_entity.id
_entity.type
_entity.pdbx_description
1 polymer ?
#
loop_
_entity_poly.entity_id
_entity_poly.type
_entity_poly.pdbx_seq_one_letter_code
_entity_poly.pdbx_strand_id
1 'polypeptide(L)' 'MLQDELLAKMIVKTAPCRRFDDWAEVLTEFASCLVQISPRLSPEECDRLINIGASFYRTLARAEDYRRTSIHGD' A
#
# COMPACT_ATOMS: atom_id res chain seq x y z
N MET A 1 7.71 -5.57 19.49
CA MET A 1 6.63 -4.95 20.29
C MET A 1 5.91 -3.85 19.52
N LEU A 2 6.49 -2.65 19.31
CA LEU A 2 5.76 -1.58 18.60
C LEU A 2 5.41 -1.94 17.14
N GLN A 3 6.34 -2.57 16.42
CA GLN A 3 6.09 -3.02 15.04
C GLN A 3 4.94 -4.04 14.96
N ASP A 4 4.93 -5.05 15.84
CA ASP A 4 3.90 -6.09 15.87
C ASP A 4 2.54 -5.51 16.25
N GLU A 5 2.51 -4.53 17.15
CA GLU A 5 1.30 -3.81 17.53
C GLU A 5 0.74 -2.99 16.37
N LEU A 6 1.60 -2.28 15.63
CA LEU A 6 1.21 -1.52 14.45
C LEU A 6 0.67 -2.45 13.35
N LEU A 7 1.32 -3.61 13.15
CA LEU A 7 0.85 -4.63 12.22
C LEU A 7 -0.53 -5.16 12.63
N ALA A 8 -0.70 -5.54 13.90
CA ALA A 8 -1.98 -6.02 14.41
C ALA A 8 -3.08 -4.97 14.21
N LYS A 9 -2.78 -3.70 14.48
CA LYS A 9 -3.70 -2.57 14.22
C LYS A 9 -4.05 -2.46 12.74
N MET A 10 -3.09 -2.58 11.83
CA MET A 10 -3.36 -2.54 10.38
C MET A 10 -4.26 -3.68 9.92
N ILE A 11 -4.09 -4.89 10.49
CA ILE A 11 -4.89 -6.08 10.14
C ILE A 11 -6.35 -5.92 10.58
N VAL A 12 -6.59 -5.40 11.78
CA VAL A 12 -7.95 -5.31 12.34
C VAL A 12 -8.68 -4.02 11.98
N LYS A 13 -7.98 -3.02 11.42
CA LYS A 13 -8.57 -1.73 11.08
C LYS A 13 -9.53 -1.88 9.90
N THR A 14 -10.81 -1.61 10.13
CA THR A 14 -11.77 -1.48 9.03
C THR A 14 -11.38 -0.31 8.14
N ALA A 15 -11.12 -0.60 6.87
CA ALA A 15 -10.88 0.37 5.82
C ALA A 15 -11.84 0.09 4.65
N PRO A 16 -12.17 1.09 3.82
CA PRO A 16 -12.94 0.86 2.61
C PRO A 16 -12.28 -0.24 1.76
N CYS A 17 -13.04 -1.28 1.44
CA CYS A 17 -12.61 -2.30 0.51
C CYS A 17 -12.79 -1.73 -0.90
N ARG A 18 -11.70 -1.23 -1.49
CA ARG A 18 -11.71 -0.77 -2.88
C ARG A 18 -11.75 -1.95 -3.83
N ARG A 19 -12.22 -1.72 -5.06
CA ARG A 19 -12.14 -2.77 -6.06
C ARG A 19 -10.68 -2.98 -6.46
N PHE A 20 -10.39 -4.17 -6.97
CA PHE A 20 -9.04 -4.60 -7.33
C PHE A 20 -8.44 -3.80 -8.50
N ASP A 21 -9.22 -2.98 -9.20
CA ASP A 21 -8.82 -2.08 -10.27
C ASP A 21 -8.43 -0.68 -9.78
N ASP A 22 -8.72 -0.34 -8.52
CA ASP A 22 -8.55 1.02 -7.97
C ASP A 22 -7.20 1.20 -7.24
N TRP A 23 -6.18 0.39 -7.55
CA TRP A 23 -4.87 0.46 -6.86
C TRP A 23 -4.18 1.82 -7.00
N ALA A 24 -4.39 2.50 -8.14
CA ALA A 24 -3.87 3.84 -8.35
C ALA A 24 -4.46 4.85 -7.35
N GLU A 25 -5.72 4.69 -6.95
CA GLU A 25 -6.37 5.54 -5.96
C GLU A 25 -5.80 5.30 -4.56
N VAL A 26 -5.55 4.04 -4.19
CA VAL A 26 -4.87 3.69 -2.92
C VAL A 26 -3.49 4.34 -2.83
N LEU A 27 -2.71 4.27 -3.91
CA LEU A 27 -1.38 4.86 -3.95
C LEU A 27 -1.44 6.40 -3.93
N THR A 28 -2.47 6.99 -4.55
CA THR A 28 -2.73 8.44 -4.53
C THR A 28 -3.05 8.93 -3.12
N GLU A 29 -3.85 8.19 -2.35
CA GLU A 29 -4.12 8.53 -0.95
C GLU A 29 -2.89 8.39 -0.07
N PHE A 30 -2.10 7.32 -0.27
CA PHE A 30 -0.83 7.16 0.44
C PHE A 30 0.11 8.34 0.14
N ALA A 31 0.27 8.71 -1.12
CA ALA A 31 1.06 9.87 -1.53
C ALA A 31 0.52 11.18 -0.92
N SER A 32 -0.80 11.35 -0.85
CA SER A 32 -1.43 12.51 -0.22
C SER A 32 -1.13 12.59 1.28
N CYS A 33 -1.16 11.45 1.98
CA CYS A 33 -0.74 11.36 3.37
C CYS A 33 0.75 11.70 3.53
N LEU A 34 1.61 11.19 2.63
CA LEU A 34 3.03 11.52 2.64
C LEU A 34 3.29 13.02 2.46
N VAL A 35 2.58 13.69 1.55
CA VAL A 35 2.70 15.15 1.37
C VAL A 35 2.36 15.91 2.66
N GLN A 36 1.36 15.46 3.42
CA GLN A 36 0.98 16.12 4.68
C GLN A 36 2.02 15.95 5.78
N ILE A 37 2.69 14.80 5.84
CA ILE A 37 3.68 14.51 6.89
C ILE A 37 5.12 14.81 6.48
N SER A 38 5.40 14.99 5.18
CA SER A 38 6.76 15.20 4.64
C SER A 38 7.52 16.37 5.27
N PRO A 39 6.90 17.49 5.70
CA PRO A 39 7.64 18.55 6.39
C PRO A 39 8.26 18.12 7.73
N ARG A 40 7.82 16.99 8.28
CA ARG A 40 8.30 16.42 9.55
C ARG A 40 9.26 15.25 9.36
N LEU A 41 9.52 14.85 8.13
CA LEU A 41 10.38 13.71 7.79
C LEU A 41 11.74 14.19 7.31
N SER A 42 12.77 13.42 7.59
CA SER A 42 14.03 13.57 6.86
C SER A 42 13.84 13.16 5.39
N PRO A 43 14.71 13.63 4.46
CA PRO A 43 14.71 13.16 3.09
C PRO A 43 14.81 11.63 2.99
N GLU A 44 15.66 11.00 3.81
CA GLU A 44 15.86 9.54 3.83
C GLU A 44 14.62 8.79 4.34
N GLU A 45 13.91 9.35 5.32
CA GLU A 45 12.65 8.78 5.81
C GLU A 45 11.56 8.86 4.73
N CYS A 46 11.48 10.00 4.03
CA CYS A 46 10.55 10.20 2.92
C CYS A 46 10.83 9.19 1.78
N ASP A 47 12.08 9.05 1.36
CA ASP A 47 12.50 8.10 0.34
C ASP A 47 12.20 6.65 0.74
N ARG A 48 12.43 6.29 2.02
CA ARG A 48 12.09 4.96 2.53
C ARG A 48 10.59 4.68 2.43
N LEU A 49 9.74 5.65 2.78
CA LEU A 49 8.29 5.51 2.68
C LEU A 49 7.82 5.40 1.22
N ILE A 50 8.43 6.15 0.30
CA ILE A 50 8.18 6.02 -1.16
C ILE A 50 8.53 4.60 -1.63
N ASN A 51 9.69 4.08 -1.24
CA ASN A 51 10.13 2.73 -1.62
C ASN A 51 9.20 1.63 -1.08
N ILE A 52 8.69 1.78 0.15
CA ILE A 52 7.72 0.85 0.73
C ILE A 52 6.38 0.93 -0.01
N GLY A 53 5.89 2.14 -0.32
CA GLY A 53 4.67 2.33 -1.11
C GLY A 53 4.76 1.67 -2.48
N ALA A 54 5.90 1.83 -3.18
CA ALA A 54 6.16 1.17 -4.46
C ALA A 54 6.16 -0.36 -4.34
N SER A 55 6.70 -0.89 -3.23
CA SER A 55 6.72 -2.34 -2.96
C SER A 55 5.32 -2.90 -2.73
N PHE A 56 4.46 -2.18 -1.99
CA PHE A 56 3.05 -2.55 -1.84
C PHE A 56 2.32 -2.57 -3.19
N TYR A 57 2.45 -1.51 -3.98
CA TYR A 57 1.83 -1.43 -5.31
C TYR A 57 2.22 -2.61 -6.20
N ARG A 58 3.52 -2.91 -6.34
CA ARG A 58 3.99 -4.03 -7.19
C ARG A 58 3.51 -5.38 -6.69
N THR A 59 3.47 -5.58 -5.38
CA THR A 59 3.00 -6.84 -4.78
C THR A 59 1.53 -7.06 -5.07
N LEU A 60 0.71 -6.01 -4.92
CA LEU A 60 -0.73 -6.07 -5.15
C LEU A 60 -1.06 -6.20 -6.64
N ALA A 61 -0.38 -5.44 -7.50
CA ALA A 61 -0.51 -5.58 -8.96
C ALA A 61 -0.18 -7.00 -9.42
N ARG A 62 0.91 -7.60 -8.90
CA ARG A 62 1.27 -8.99 -9.20
C ARG A 62 0.22 -10.00 -8.73
N ALA A 63 -0.35 -9.78 -7.55
CA ALA A 63 -1.42 -10.65 -7.02
C ALA A 63 -2.69 -10.57 -7.89
N GLU A 64 -3.03 -9.37 -8.37
CA GLU A 64 -4.15 -9.17 -9.29
C GLU A 64 -3.89 -9.82 -10.65
N ASP A 65 -2.70 -9.66 -11.22
CA ASP A 65 -2.32 -10.34 -12.46
C ASP A 65 -2.43 -11.85 -12.31
N TYR A 66 -1.91 -12.41 -11.21
CA TYR A 66 -2.05 -13.84 -10.90
C TYR A 66 -3.52 -14.26 -10.82
N ARG A 67 -4.38 -13.48 -10.14
CA ARG A 67 -5.81 -13.76 -10.05
C ARG A 67 -6.43 -13.78 -11.45
N ARG A 68 -6.16 -12.78 -12.29
CA ARG A 68 -6.70 -12.70 -13.67
C ARG A 68 -6.26 -13.86 -14.53
N THR A 69 -4.97 -14.22 -14.51
CA THR A 69 -4.45 -15.32 -15.34
C THR A 69 -4.92 -16.69 -14.86
N SER A 70 -5.08 -16.86 -13.54
CA SER A 70 -5.55 -18.14 -12.97
C SER A 70 -7.02 -18.43 -13.28
N ILE A 71 -7.84 -17.42 -13.53
CA ILE A 71 -9.26 -17.59 -13.91
C ILE A 71 -9.40 -17.96 -15.41
N HIS A 72 -8.38 -17.71 -16.23
CA HIS A 72 -8.39 -18.04 -17.67
C HIS A 72 -7.68 -19.37 -17.98
N GLY A 73 -7.26 -20.11 -16.95
CA GLY A 73 -6.67 -21.44 -17.07
C GLY A 73 -7.59 -22.51 -16.52
N ASP A 74 -8.72 -22.74 -17.19
CA ASP A 74 -9.51 -23.98 -17.23
C ASP A 74 -10.41 -23.98 -18.49
#